data_AF-W9YNK8-F1
#
_entry.id   AF-W9YNK8-F1
#
_cell.length_a   1.000
_cell.length_b   1.000
_cell.length_c   1.000
_cell.angle_alpha   90.00
_cell.angle_beta   90.00
_cell.angle_gamma   90.00
#
_symmetry.space_group_name_H-M   'P 1'
#
loop_
_entity.id
_entity.type
_entity.pdbx_description
1 polymer ?
#
loop_
_entity_poly.entity_id
_entity_poly.type
_entity_poly.pdbx_seq_one_letter_code
_entity_poly.pdbx_strand_id
1 'polypeptide(L)'
;MPSLPPISSLPSLDTEERAEVLDTLFEPCQQLHTLSVSLLREKTFSSYDELISAVGNQLRELYNSDLESDTKWLDSILAAHPRLGEKKVDSEQSRKEQAQLNQGAPEEAQKLAELNRKYEEAFPGLRYV
;
A
#
# COMPACT_ATOMS: atom_id res chain seq x y z
N MET A 1 10.78 -15.66 3.08
CA MET A 1 9.52 -14.90 2.93
C MET A 1 9.25 -14.27 4.28
N PRO A 2 8.94 -12.97 4.36
CA PRO A 2 8.49 -12.39 5.61
C PRO A 2 7.26 -13.18 6.09
N SER A 3 7.34 -13.67 7.31
CA SER A 3 6.26 -14.41 7.96
C SER A 3 5.52 -13.43 8.83
N LEU A 4 4.20 -13.35 8.66
CA LEU A 4 3.37 -12.60 9.59
C LEU A 4 3.47 -13.25 10.99
N PRO A 5 3.70 -12.46 12.06
CA PRO A 5 3.70 -12.98 13.42
C PRO A 5 2.29 -13.42 13.85
N PRO A 6 2.10 -14.01 15.04
CA PRO A 6 0.76 -14.21 15.57
C PRO A 6 0.02 -12.88 15.74
N ILE A 7 -1.24 -12.80 15.31
CA ILE A 7 -2.04 -11.54 15.39
C ILE A 7 -2.11 -10.99 16.82
N SER A 8 -2.10 -11.88 17.81
CA SER A 8 -2.14 -11.53 19.24
C SER A 8 -0.85 -10.88 19.75
N SER A 9 0.28 -11.00 19.04
CA SER A 9 1.56 -10.40 19.47
C SER A 9 1.75 -8.98 18.95
N LEU A 10 0.95 -8.50 17.99
CA LEU A 10 1.10 -7.18 17.38
C LEU A 10 1.18 -6.01 18.38
N PRO A 11 0.39 -5.97 19.47
CA PRO A 11 0.48 -4.87 20.44
C PRO A 11 1.82 -4.81 21.18
N SER A 12 2.47 -5.97 21.35
CA SER A 12 3.75 -6.10 22.07
C SER A 12 4.99 -5.86 21.22
N LEU A 13 4.84 -5.84 19.90
CA LEU A 13 5.92 -5.52 18.97
C LEU A 13 6.33 -4.05 19.10
N ASP A 14 7.54 -3.74 18.70
CA ASP A 14 7.98 -2.35 18.58
C ASP A 14 7.36 -1.65 17.35
N THR A 15 7.70 -0.39 17.15
CA THR A 15 7.13 0.41 16.05
C THR A 15 7.67 -0.03 14.68
N GLU A 16 8.93 -0.44 14.60
CA GLU A 16 9.56 -0.87 13.34
C GLU A 16 8.99 -2.23 12.91
N GLU A 17 8.87 -3.18 13.84
CA GLU A 17 8.26 -4.49 13.59
C GLU A 17 6.78 -4.37 13.15
N ARG A 18 6.02 -3.43 13.72
CA ARG A 18 4.64 -3.16 13.27
C ARG A 18 4.59 -2.54 11.88
N ALA A 19 5.55 -1.69 11.54
CA ALA A 19 5.68 -1.12 10.21
C ALA A 19 6.01 -2.23 9.19
N GLU A 20 6.89 -3.17 9.51
CA GLU A 20 7.19 -4.33 8.66
C GLU A 20 5.97 -5.24 8.43
N VAL A 21 5.12 -5.42 9.45
CA VAL A 21 3.84 -6.13 9.30
C VAL A 21 2.93 -5.40 8.30
N LEU A 22 2.85 -4.07 8.38
CA LEU A 22 2.10 -3.27 7.40
C LEU A 22 2.71 -3.39 6.00
N ASP A 23 4.03 -3.34 5.87
CA ASP A 23 4.76 -3.50 4.58
C ASP A 23 4.63 -4.90 3.97
N THR A 24 4.29 -5.90 4.78
CA THR A 24 4.00 -7.25 4.31
C THR A 24 2.57 -7.37 3.80
N LEU A 25 1.63 -6.63 4.41
CA LEU A 25 0.20 -6.67 4.07
C LEU A 25 -0.20 -5.67 2.98
N PHE A 26 0.52 -4.57 2.89
CA PHE A 26 0.28 -3.44 2.00
C PHE A 26 1.61 -2.99 1.40
N GLU A 27 1.56 -2.27 0.28
CA GLU A 27 2.80 -1.73 -0.28
C GLU A 27 3.43 -0.70 0.69
N PRO A 28 4.77 -0.72 0.84
CA PRO A 28 5.46 0.16 1.77
C PRO A 28 5.12 1.64 1.56
N CYS A 29 4.57 2.25 2.60
CA CYS A 29 4.07 3.62 2.57
C CYS A 29 4.18 4.27 3.96
N GLN A 30 5.05 5.29 4.07
CA GLN A 30 5.28 6.01 5.32
C GLN A 30 4.00 6.67 5.88
N GLN A 31 3.12 7.14 4.99
CA GLN A 31 1.84 7.73 5.34
C GLN A 31 0.87 6.69 5.91
N LEU A 32 0.92 5.46 5.40
CA LEU A 32 0.14 4.34 5.93
C LEU A 32 0.66 3.88 7.30
N HIS A 33 1.99 3.85 7.48
CA HIS A 33 2.59 3.60 8.79
C HIS A 33 2.12 4.63 9.81
N THR A 34 2.21 5.92 9.46
CA THR A 34 1.79 7.00 10.36
C THR A 34 0.30 6.89 10.73
N LEU A 35 -0.55 6.47 9.78
CA LEU A 35 -1.98 6.29 10.00
C LEU A 35 -2.31 5.06 10.86
N SER A 36 -1.59 3.95 10.66
CA SER A 36 -2.04 2.62 11.11
C SER A 36 -1.12 1.97 12.15
N VAL A 37 0.12 2.42 12.34
CA VAL A 37 1.06 1.77 13.28
C VAL A 37 0.56 1.83 14.72
N SER A 38 -0.07 2.94 15.11
CA SER A 38 -0.71 3.10 16.42
C SER A 38 -1.93 2.20 16.58
N LEU A 39 -2.66 1.92 15.48
CA LEU A 39 -3.79 1.00 15.50
C LEU A 39 -3.35 -0.41 15.91
N LEU A 40 -2.22 -0.90 15.40
CA LEU A 40 -1.63 -2.20 15.74
C LEU A 40 -1.18 -2.28 17.20
N ARG A 41 -0.96 -1.14 17.87
CA ARG A 41 -0.63 -1.04 19.29
C ARG A 41 -1.87 -1.00 20.18
N GLU A 42 -2.85 -0.21 19.79
CA GLU A 42 -3.98 0.17 20.65
C GLU A 42 -5.15 -0.80 20.56
N LYS A 43 -5.29 -1.51 19.44
CA LYS A 43 -6.35 -2.50 19.22
C LYS A 43 -5.79 -3.91 19.10
N THR A 44 -6.54 -4.85 19.65
CA THR A 44 -6.33 -6.29 19.46
C THR A 44 -7.23 -6.79 18.36
N PHE A 45 -6.69 -7.62 17.48
CA PHE A 45 -7.43 -8.25 16.39
C PHE A 45 -7.47 -9.77 16.59
N SER A 46 -8.57 -10.38 16.18
CA SER A 46 -8.75 -11.83 16.21
C SER A 46 -8.12 -12.53 14.99
N SER A 47 -7.93 -11.81 13.89
CA SER A 47 -7.28 -12.30 12.67
C SER A 47 -6.64 -11.16 11.87
N TYR A 48 -5.79 -11.52 10.90
CA TYR A 48 -5.24 -10.56 9.93
C TYR A 48 -6.31 -9.97 9.01
N ASP A 49 -7.38 -10.71 8.69
CA ASP A 49 -8.49 -10.18 7.90
C ASP A 49 -9.22 -9.04 8.63
N GLU A 50 -9.34 -9.14 9.95
CA GLU A 50 -9.93 -8.09 10.78
C GLU A 50 -9.03 -6.84 10.80
N LEU A 51 -7.71 -7.02 10.89
CA LEU A 51 -6.75 -5.92 10.78
C LEU A 51 -6.83 -5.25 9.40
N ILE A 52 -6.84 -6.02 8.31
CA ILE A 52 -6.94 -5.50 6.94
C ILE A 52 -8.24 -4.70 6.78
N SER A 53 -9.35 -5.22 7.31
CA SER A 53 -10.65 -4.54 7.29
C SER A 53 -10.61 -3.23 8.08
N ALA A 54 -9.94 -3.22 9.24
CA ALA A 54 -9.80 -2.01 10.06
C ALA A 54 -8.97 -0.92 9.37
N VAL A 55 -7.86 -1.29 8.72
CA VAL A 55 -7.07 -0.35 7.91
C VAL A 55 -7.89 0.16 6.72
N GLY A 56 -8.63 -0.71 6.03
CA GLY A 56 -9.54 -0.32 4.95
C GLY A 56 -10.62 0.67 5.41
N ASN A 57 -11.13 0.52 6.63
CA ASN A 57 -12.06 1.48 7.21
C ASN A 57 -11.40 2.84 7.48
N GLN A 58 -10.15 2.89 7.98
CA GLN A 58 -9.42 4.16 8.14
C GLN A 58 -9.25 4.89 6.79
N LEU A 59 -8.90 4.17 5.72
CA LEU A 59 -8.80 4.76 4.38
C LEU A 59 -10.16 5.29 3.89
N ARG A 60 -11.24 4.57 4.18
CA ARG A 60 -12.60 5.00 3.83
C ARG A 60 -13.07 6.20 4.66
N GLU A 61 -12.65 6.30 5.91
CA GLU A 61 -12.88 7.48 6.74
C GLU A 61 -12.18 8.71 6.15
N LEU A 62 -10.92 8.57 5.71
CA LEU A 62 -10.21 9.64 5.00
C LEU A 62 -10.95 10.05 3.71
N TYR A 63 -11.45 9.08 2.94
CA TYR A 63 -12.19 9.33 1.71
C TYR A 63 -13.51 10.08 1.93
N ASN A 64 -14.21 9.77 3.03
CA ASN A 64 -15.49 10.42 3.37
C ASN A 64 -15.32 11.70 4.18
N SER A 65 -14.09 12.10 4.51
CA SER A 65 -13.81 13.32 5.27
C SER A 65 -13.98 14.55 4.39
N ASP A 66 -14.59 15.60 4.93
CA ASP A 66 -14.71 16.91 4.28
C ASP A 66 -13.42 17.75 4.39
N LEU A 67 -12.40 17.23 5.08
CA LEU A 67 -11.13 17.95 5.29
C LEU A 67 -10.19 17.72 4.10
N GLU A 68 -9.74 18.83 3.49
CA GLU A 68 -8.75 18.80 2.40
C GLU A 68 -7.44 18.10 2.81
N SER A 69 -7.07 18.17 4.10
CA SER A 69 -5.91 17.47 4.65
C SER A 69 -6.02 15.96 4.53
N ASP A 70 -7.21 15.42 4.76
CA ASP A 70 -7.46 13.97 4.80
C ASP A 70 -7.50 13.40 3.38
N THR A 71 -8.09 14.16 2.44
CA THR A 71 -8.02 13.86 1.01
C THR A 71 -6.57 13.83 0.53
N LYS A 72 -5.76 14.87 0.86
CA LYS A 72 -4.34 14.91 0.49
C LYS A 72 -3.53 13.75 1.11
N TRP A 73 -3.87 13.35 2.33
CA TRP A 73 -3.24 12.21 2.98
C TRP A 73 -3.56 10.91 2.26
N LEU A 74 -4.82 10.69 1.89
CA LEU A 74 -5.26 9.53 1.11
C LEU A 74 -4.59 9.49 -0.27
N ASP A 75 -4.57 10.62 -0.98
CA ASP A 75 -3.90 10.73 -2.29
C ASP A 75 -2.42 10.39 -2.18
N SER A 76 -1.75 10.82 -1.10
CA SER A 76 -0.35 10.49 -0.84
C SER A 76 -0.12 8.99 -0.61
N ILE A 77 -1.07 8.30 0.03
CA ILE A 77 -1.02 6.84 0.21
C ILE A 77 -1.18 6.14 -1.14
N LEU A 78 -2.17 6.53 -1.94
CA LEU A 78 -2.43 5.95 -3.26
C LEU A 78 -1.25 6.21 -4.22
N ALA A 79 -0.65 7.40 -4.14
CA ALA A 79 0.51 7.78 -4.93
C ALA A 79 1.81 7.10 -4.50
N ALA A 80 1.88 6.46 -3.32
CA ALA A 80 3.09 5.77 -2.89
C ALA A 80 3.29 4.43 -3.62
N HIS A 81 2.21 3.84 -4.14
CA HIS A 81 2.25 2.55 -4.80
C HIS A 81 3.06 2.59 -6.12
N PRO A 82 3.89 1.58 -6.43
CA PRO A 82 4.67 1.55 -7.66
C PRO A 82 3.78 1.43 -8.90
N ARG A 83 4.25 1.94 -10.04
CA ARG A 83 3.50 1.81 -11.29
C ARG A 83 3.49 0.35 -11.76
N LEU A 84 2.40 -0.08 -12.39
CA LEU A 84 2.36 -1.36 -13.08
C LEU A 84 3.37 -1.39 -14.24
N GLY A 85 4.26 -2.39 -14.22
CA GLY A 85 5.35 -2.56 -15.18
C GLY A 85 6.65 -1.83 -14.80
N GLU A 86 6.73 -1.24 -13.61
CA GLU A 86 7.94 -0.57 -13.14
C GLU A 86 9.02 -1.59 -12.74
N LYS A 87 10.22 -1.45 -13.31
CA LYS A 87 11.32 -2.41 -13.08
C LYS A 87 12.05 -2.21 -11.76
N LYS A 88 11.86 -1.05 -11.12
CA LYS A 88 12.46 -0.68 -9.84
C LYS A 88 11.36 -0.58 -8.79
N VAL A 89 11.02 -1.73 -8.25
CA VAL A 89 10.12 -1.86 -7.10
C VAL A 89 10.96 -2.26 -5.90
N ASP A 90 10.93 -1.40 -4.87
CA ASP A 90 11.73 -1.58 -3.66
C ASP A 90 11.18 -2.73 -2.80
N SER A 91 9.89 -3.02 -2.88
CA SER A 91 9.29 -4.17 -2.19
C SER A 91 9.52 -5.49 -2.95
N GLU A 92 9.97 -6.52 -2.22
CA GLU A 92 10.15 -7.87 -2.77
C GLU A 92 8.81 -8.45 -3.27
N GLN A 93 7.71 -8.03 -2.65
CA GLN A 93 6.36 -8.44 -2.98
C GLN A 93 5.92 -7.86 -4.33
N SER A 94 6.04 -6.54 -4.53
CA SER A 94 5.73 -5.92 -5.83
C SER A 94 6.61 -6.46 -6.96
N ARG A 95 7.88 -6.78 -6.68
CA ARG A 95 8.76 -7.46 -7.67
C ARG A 95 8.22 -8.82 -8.10
N LYS A 96 7.64 -9.60 -7.19
CA LYS A 96 7.07 -10.93 -7.50
C LYS A 96 5.75 -10.79 -8.26
N GLU A 97 4.88 -9.89 -7.83
CA GLU A 97 3.58 -9.65 -8.46
C GLU A 97 3.74 -9.16 -9.91
N GLN A 98 4.70 -8.26 -10.14
CA GLN A 98 4.98 -7.73 -11.47
C GLN A 98 5.99 -8.56 -12.28
N ALA A 99 6.49 -9.69 -11.74
CA ALA A 99 7.49 -10.52 -12.42
C ALA A 99 6.98 -11.04 -13.77
N GLN A 100 5.69 -11.36 -13.89
CA GLN A 100 5.08 -11.82 -15.13
C GLN A 100 4.88 -10.68 -16.13
N LEU A 101 4.49 -9.49 -15.66
CA LEU A 101 4.32 -8.29 -16.50
C LEU A 101 5.65 -7.85 -17.12
N ASN A 102 6.74 -8.00 -16.39
CA ASN A 102 8.09 -7.69 -16.86
C ASN A 102 8.70 -8.76 -17.79
N GLN A 103 8.05 -9.93 -17.94
CA GLN A 103 8.44 -10.98 -18.88
C GLN A 103 7.74 -10.86 -20.25
N GLY A 104 6.78 -9.94 -20.38
CA GLY A 104 6.06 -9.65 -21.62
C GLY A 104 6.96 -9.08 -22.73
N ALA A 105 6.43 -9.06 -23.95
CA ALA A 105 7.15 -8.50 -25.10
C ALA A 105 7.45 -7.00 -24.89
N PRO A 106 8.54 -6.45 -25.47
CA PRO A 106 8.88 -5.02 -25.33
C PRO A 106 7.73 -4.06 -25.68
N GLU A 107 6.84 -4.47 -26.58
CA GLU A 107 5.64 -3.72 -26.97
C GLU A 107 4.59 -3.63 -25.84
N GLU A 108 4.44 -4.68 -25.03
CA GLU A 108 3.50 -4.69 -23.89
C GLU A 108 3.97 -3.74 -22.79
N ALA A 109 5.27 -3.72 -22.50
CA ALA A 109 5.87 -2.78 -21.55
C ALA A 109 5.71 -1.31 -21.99
N GLN A 110 5.88 -1.03 -23.29
CA GLN A 110 5.66 0.32 -23.83
C GLN A 110 4.19 0.73 -23.74
N LYS A 111 3.27 -0.18 -24.04
CA LYS A 111 1.82 0.08 -23.93
C LYS A 111 1.40 0.32 -22.47
N LEU A 112 1.94 -0.44 -21.53
CA LEU A 112 1.71 -0.21 -20.10
C LEU A 112 2.24 1.16 -19.65
N ALA A 113 3.42 1.56 -20.10
CA ALA A 113 3.94 2.90 -19.81
C ALA A 113 3.05 4.02 -20.39
N GLU A 114 2.53 3.84 -21.60
CA GLU A 114 1.60 4.81 -22.21
C GLU A 114 0.27 4.90 -21.43
N LEU A 115 -0.26 3.76 -20.97
CA LEU A 115 -1.49 3.71 -20.17
C LEU A 115 -1.31 4.37 -18.80
N ASN A 116 -0.20 4.11 -18.11
CA ASN A 116 0.14 4.80 -16.87
C ASN A 116 0.18 6.32 -17.09
N ARG A 117 0.80 6.79 -18.16
CA ARG A 117 0.86 8.23 -18.49
C ARG A 117 -0.53 8.82 -18.73
N LYS A 118 -1.37 8.17 -19.54
CA LYS A 118 -2.73 8.63 -19.82
C LYS A 118 -3.60 8.67 -18.55
N TYR A 119 -3.41 7.71 -17.65
CA TYR A 119 -4.10 7.67 -16.37
C TYR A 119 -3.68 8.84 -15.49
N GLU A 120 -2.37 9.07 -15.31
CA GLU A 120 -1.82 10.18 -14.52
C GLU A 120 -2.18 11.56 -15.10
N GLU A 121 -2.27 11.69 -16.42
CA GLU A 121 -2.75 12.91 -17.10
C GLU A 121 -4.25 13.17 -16.81
N ALA A 122 -5.07 12.12 -16.76
CA ALA A 122 -6.50 12.21 -16.50
C ALA A 122 -6.82 12.37 -15.00
N PHE A 123 -5.98 11.81 -14.13
CA PHE A 123 -6.15 11.78 -12.68
C PHE A 123 -4.85 12.25 -11.98
N PRO A 124 -4.59 13.56 -11.94
CA PRO A 124 -3.35 14.10 -11.39
C PRO A 124 -3.12 13.67 -9.93
N GLY A 125 -1.95 13.10 -9.66
CA GLY A 125 -1.57 12.63 -8.32
C GLY A 125 -1.91 11.17 -8.03
N LEU A 126 -2.72 10.51 -8.86
CA LEU A 126 -3.03 9.08 -8.72
C LEU A 126 -2.15 8.23 -9.65
N ARG A 127 -1.89 7.00 -9.22
CA ARG A 127 -1.17 6.00 -10.03
C ARG A 127 -2.12 4.89 -10.46
N TYR A 128 -1.84 4.30 -11.62
CA TYR A 128 -2.54 3.11 -12.07
C TYR A 128 -1.95 1.89 -11.35
N VAL A 129 -2.71 1.41 -10.36
CA VAL A 129 -2.38 0.30 -9.45
C VAL A 129 -3.20 -0.94 -9.77
#